data_AF-A0A6P6SHM9-F1
#
_entry.id   AF-A0A6P6SHM9-F1
#
_cell.length_a   1.000
_cell.length_b   1.000
_cell.length_c   1.000
_cell.angle_alpha   90.00
_cell.angle_beta   90.00
_cell.angle_gamma   90.00
#
_symmetry.space_group_name_H-M   'P 1'
#
loop_
_entity.id
_entity.type
_entity.pdbx_description
1 polymer ?
#
loop_
_entity_poly.entity_id
_entity_poly.type
_entity_poly.pdbx_seq_one_letter_code
_entity_poly.pdbx_strand_id
1 'polypeptide(L)'
;MKAVCKYWCSLIQSPTFVAKHLRHHKNQENLLVHCYHVHGGASALSLFPDAYLAGTSLEYQDHIPTPTSFSTVSTVLGPVDGLVFIYNDHSLMLLWNPATREVKLLPPLVVSSLPLSSPSRTLYSHVFGFGKDPSTNDFKVVCVRDYWDDDLQVWYVPLVSVYTLSSHSWRQFRDYTFSSLRVVKSYTNTYLNGFYYWGGISSCRVFAFDVRNEIFREIRTPDTFKSMQGNLALYNDSLATFAYNRGTETSVDVWVMEAEGCWIKKVSIGPLLNIRRALGSWKTGFIFIETGNMQLALLNPDTKEIRHLGPRINCYCLQVSRYKESLVRLH
;
A
#
# COMPACT_ATOMS: atom_id res chain seq x y z
N MET A 1 5.67 18.65 19.28
CA MET A 1 6.94 19.32 19.65
C MET A 1 7.04 20.69 18.96
N LYS A 2 6.57 21.77 19.60
CA LYS A 2 6.79 23.17 19.15
C LYS A 2 7.27 24.08 20.30
N ALA A 3 7.80 23.49 21.37
CA ALA A 3 8.18 24.18 22.61
C ALA A 3 9.71 24.22 22.83
N VAL A 4 10.51 24.14 21.76
CA VAL A 4 11.98 24.24 21.83
C VAL A 4 12.47 25.39 20.94
N CYS A 5 13.68 25.92 21.22
CA CYS A 5 14.22 27.08 20.51
C CYS A 5 14.40 26.81 18.99
N LYS A 6 14.47 27.88 18.19
CA LYS A 6 14.55 27.80 16.72
C LYS A 6 15.66 26.87 16.22
N TYR A 7 16.81 26.86 16.90
CA TYR A 7 17.93 25.98 16.57
C TYR A 7 17.56 24.49 16.72
N TRP A 8 17.02 24.10 17.86
CA TRP A 8 16.57 22.72 18.10
C TRP A 8 15.46 22.30 17.13
N CYS A 9 14.52 23.21 16.82
CA CYS A 9 13.53 22.97 15.78
C CYS A 9 14.16 22.70 14.41
N SER A 10 15.15 23.49 14.00
CA SER A 10 15.86 23.29 12.73
C SER A 10 16.64 21.97 12.68
N LEU A 11 17.27 21.59 13.79
CA LEU A 11 18.04 20.36 13.89
C LEU A 11 17.15 19.13 13.74
N ILE A 12 16.03 19.09 14.47
CA ILE A 12 15.06 17.98 14.44
C ILE A 12 14.38 17.86 13.06
N GLN A 13 14.27 18.97 12.33
CA GLN A 13 13.68 19.02 10.98
C GLN A 13 14.69 18.74 9.87
N SER A 14 16.00 18.68 10.18
CA SER A 14 17.01 18.44 9.16
C SER A 14 16.83 17.04 8.52
N PRO A 15 17.01 16.89 7.20
CA PRO A 15 16.87 15.59 6.52
C PRO A 15 17.74 14.49 7.16
N THR A 16 18.95 14.85 7.60
CA THR A 16 19.88 13.94 8.28
C THR A 16 19.32 13.43 9.61
N PHE A 17 18.72 14.31 10.41
CA PHE A 17 18.10 13.90 11.67
C PHE A 17 16.87 13.04 11.43
N VAL A 18 16.02 13.41 10.47
CA VAL A 18 14.82 12.62 10.10
C VAL A 18 15.21 11.21 9.68
N ALA A 19 16.21 11.08 8.80
CA ALA A 19 16.73 9.78 8.36
C ALA A 19 17.33 8.97 9.52
N LYS A 20 18.08 9.63 10.41
CA LYS A 20 18.67 9.00 11.60
C LYS A 20 17.59 8.53 12.58
N HIS A 21 16.54 9.32 12.79
CA HIS A 21 15.38 8.96 13.60
C HIS A 21 14.65 7.74 13.03
N LEU A 22 14.38 7.73 11.72
CA LEU A 22 13.69 6.63 11.06
C LEU A 22 14.44 5.28 11.20
N ARG A 23 15.78 5.34 11.17
CA ARG A 23 16.66 4.17 11.33
C ARG A 23 17.03 3.87 12.79
N HIS A 24 16.58 4.69 13.73
CA HIS A 24 16.96 4.55 15.12
C HIS A 24 16.35 3.28 15.71
N HIS A 25 17.13 2.50 16.47
CA HIS A 25 16.67 1.23 17.06
C HIS A 25 15.48 1.39 18.02
N LYS A 26 15.32 2.56 18.65
CA LYS A 26 14.14 2.87 19.49
C LYS A 26 12.88 3.21 18.68
N ASN A 27 13.01 3.52 17.39
CA ASN A 27 11.88 3.72 16.51
C ASN A 27 11.39 2.35 16.00
N GLN A 28 10.59 1.72 16.86
CA GLN A 28 10.08 0.37 16.65
C GLN A 28 9.08 0.34 15.48
N GLU A 29 9.04 -0.80 14.81
CA GLU A 29 8.00 -1.06 13.81
C GLU A 29 6.69 -1.40 14.50
N ASN A 30 5.63 -0.77 14.02
CA ASN A 30 4.27 -1.05 14.40
C ASN A 30 3.51 -1.56 13.17
N LEU A 31 2.43 -2.29 13.41
CA LEU A 31 1.51 -2.68 12.37
C LEU A 31 0.41 -1.63 12.25
N LEU A 32 0.35 -0.98 11.10
CA LEU A 32 -0.77 -0.13 10.71
C LEU A 32 -1.81 -0.98 9.99
N VAL A 33 -3.05 -0.96 10.49
CA VAL A 33 -4.18 -1.71 9.92
C VAL A 33 -5.26 -0.75 9.46
N HIS A 34 -5.68 -0.91 8.20
CA HIS A 34 -6.84 -0.25 7.66
C HIS A 34 -8.02 -1.22 7.58
N CYS A 35 -9.11 -0.89 8.25
CA CYS A 35 -10.32 -1.68 8.28
C CYS A 35 -11.54 -0.86 7.87
N TYR A 36 -12.53 -1.57 7.32
CA TYR A 36 -13.85 -1.05 7.01
C TYR A 36 -14.89 -1.68 7.95
N HIS A 37 -15.62 -0.84 8.68
CA HIS A 37 -16.68 -1.29 9.60
C HIS A 37 -17.99 -1.48 8.85
N VAL A 38 -18.54 -2.70 8.92
CA VAL A 38 -19.74 -3.09 8.14
C VAL A 38 -21.00 -2.32 8.56
N HIS A 39 -21.16 -2.04 9.86
CA HIS A 39 -22.38 -1.49 10.42
C HIS A 39 -22.36 0.03 10.70
N GLY A 40 -21.37 0.75 10.18
CA GLY A 40 -21.30 2.21 10.31
C GLY A 40 -20.79 2.94 9.07
N GLY A 41 -20.46 2.20 8.00
CA GLY A 41 -19.85 2.76 6.79
C GLY A 41 -18.47 3.40 7.00
N ALA A 42 -17.93 3.34 8.22
CA ALA A 42 -16.75 4.07 8.63
C ALA A 42 -15.47 3.27 8.39
N SER A 43 -14.43 3.95 7.90
CA SER A 43 -13.07 3.40 7.81
C SER A 43 -12.28 3.75 9.07
N ALA A 44 -11.47 2.80 9.56
CA ALA A 44 -10.64 2.97 10.73
C ALA A 44 -9.19 2.60 10.44
N LEU A 45 -8.27 3.40 10.99
CA LEU A 45 -6.86 3.09 11.05
C LEU A 45 -6.49 2.76 12.50
N SER A 46 -5.81 1.65 12.72
CA SER A 46 -5.35 1.26 14.06
C SER A 46 -3.86 0.92 14.02
N LEU A 47 -3.18 1.17 15.13
CA LEU A 47 -1.76 0.91 15.30
C LEU A 47 -1.54 -0.17 16.36
N PHE A 48 -0.94 -1.28 15.95
CA PHE A 48 -0.55 -2.35 16.86
C PHE A 48 0.96 -2.30 17.10
N PRO A 49 1.40 -2.09 18.35
CA PRO A 49 2.81 -2.17 18.68
C PRO A 49 3.38 -3.56 18.44
N ASP A 50 4.68 -3.65 18.18
CA ASP A 50 5.37 -4.94 18.08
C ASP A 50 5.17 -5.82 19.32
N ALA A 51 5.15 -5.20 20.52
CA ALA A 51 4.87 -5.89 21.78
C ALA A 51 3.48 -6.57 21.79
N TYR A 52 2.48 -5.96 21.14
CA TYR A 52 1.16 -6.57 20.98
C TYR A 52 1.26 -7.83 20.11
N LEU A 53 1.96 -7.73 18.98
CA LEU A 53 2.15 -8.83 18.04
C LEU A 53 3.03 -9.96 18.61
N ALA A 54 3.96 -9.63 19.51
CA ALA A 54 4.74 -10.60 20.29
C ALA A 54 3.96 -11.23 21.44
N GLY A 55 2.83 -10.65 21.85
CA GLY A 55 1.98 -11.17 22.94
C GLY A 55 2.45 -10.76 24.32
N THR A 56 3.37 -9.81 24.39
CA THR A 56 3.88 -9.22 25.63
C THR A 56 3.08 -7.99 26.06
N SER A 57 2.12 -7.54 25.25
CA SER A 57 1.19 -6.46 25.58
C SER A 57 -0.20 -6.75 25.00
N LEU A 58 -1.23 -6.20 25.64
CA LEU A 58 -2.62 -6.18 25.16
C LEU A 58 -3.03 -4.78 24.67
N GLU A 59 -2.13 -3.80 24.77
CA GLU A 59 -2.40 -2.42 24.39
C GLU A 59 -2.13 -2.22 22.89
N TYR A 60 -3.09 -1.61 22.21
CA TYR A 60 -2.97 -1.11 20.86
C TYR A 60 -3.77 0.18 20.74
N GLN A 61 -3.41 1.02 19.78
CA GLN A 61 -4.16 2.25 19.53
C GLN A 61 -5.22 1.96 18.48
N ASP A 62 -6.47 1.91 18.91
CA ASP A 62 -7.59 1.86 17.97
C ASP A 62 -7.97 3.27 17.48
N HIS A 63 -8.51 3.35 16.27
CA HIS A 63 -9.02 4.59 15.67
C HIS A 63 -8.05 5.78 15.79
N ILE A 64 -6.85 5.66 15.20
CA ILE A 64 -5.92 6.79 15.06
C ILE A 64 -6.71 7.97 14.45
N PRO A 65 -6.71 9.17 15.07
CA PRO A 65 -7.43 10.32 14.55
C PRO A 65 -6.99 10.61 13.12
N THR A 66 -7.87 10.31 12.16
CA THR A 66 -7.60 10.59 10.76
C THR A 66 -7.78 12.08 10.48
N PRO A 67 -7.07 12.63 9.48
CA PRO A 67 -7.04 14.07 9.17
C PRO A 67 -8.39 14.80 9.01
N THR A 68 -9.49 14.10 8.78
CA THR A 68 -10.83 14.69 8.54
C THR A 68 -11.92 13.65 8.80
N SER A 69 -13.18 14.10 8.92
CA SER A 69 -14.42 13.30 9.01
C SER A 69 -14.68 12.44 7.75
N PHE A 70 -13.70 11.61 7.35
CA PHE A 70 -13.87 10.63 6.30
C PHE A 70 -14.90 9.61 6.76
N SER A 71 -16.10 9.66 6.18
CA SER A 71 -17.02 8.53 6.25
C SER A 71 -16.38 7.31 5.58
N THR A 72 -15.72 7.49 4.42
CA THR A 72 -15.09 6.39 3.68
C THR A 72 -13.64 6.69 3.28
N VAL A 73 -12.77 5.68 3.41
CA VAL A 73 -11.41 5.65 2.87
C VAL A 73 -11.32 4.48 1.91
N SER A 74 -11.18 4.76 0.62
CA SER A 74 -11.14 3.71 -0.40
C SER A 74 -9.73 3.22 -0.68
N THR A 75 -8.72 4.09 -0.56
CA THR A 75 -7.33 3.70 -0.75
C THR A 75 -6.40 4.33 0.28
N VAL A 76 -5.64 3.46 0.94
CA VAL A 76 -4.46 3.80 1.72
C VAL A 76 -3.23 3.24 0.99
N LEU A 77 -2.16 4.01 0.82
CA LEU A 77 -0.88 3.53 0.28
C LEU A 77 0.28 3.97 1.16
N GLY A 78 1.40 3.26 1.05
CA GLY A 78 2.49 3.36 2.01
C GLY A 78 2.23 2.49 3.24
N PRO A 79 3.01 2.65 4.32
CA PRO A 79 3.87 3.81 4.58
C PRO A 79 5.15 3.87 3.73
N VAL A 80 5.55 5.07 3.30
CA VAL A 80 6.87 5.33 2.71
C VAL A 80 7.57 6.36 3.58
N ASP A 81 8.65 5.97 4.26
CA ASP A 81 9.30 6.76 5.30
C ASP A 81 8.30 7.35 6.31
N GLY A 82 7.32 6.55 6.73
CA GLY A 82 6.26 6.91 7.68
C GLY A 82 5.15 7.80 7.13
N LEU A 83 5.25 8.28 5.89
CA LEU A 83 4.15 8.97 5.23
C LEU A 83 3.14 7.99 4.65
N VAL A 84 1.87 8.37 4.67
CA VAL A 84 0.75 7.58 4.14
C VAL A 84 -0.02 8.43 3.13
N PHE A 85 -0.33 7.84 1.98
CA PHE A 85 -1.25 8.43 1.01
C PHE A 85 -2.66 7.91 1.25
N ILE A 86 -3.64 8.81 1.26
CA ILE A 86 -5.06 8.48 1.45
C ILE A 86 -5.87 9.06 0.30
N TYR A 87 -6.78 8.25 -0.21
CA TYR A 87 -7.78 8.60 -1.21
C TYR A 87 -9.17 8.13 -0.75
N ASN A 88 -10.18 8.95 -0.98
CA ASN A 88 -11.59 8.60 -0.81
C ASN A 88 -12.35 8.66 -2.14
N ASP A 89 -13.52 8.01 -2.19
CA ASP A 89 -14.35 7.95 -3.40
C ASP A 89 -14.96 9.30 -3.81
N HIS A 90 -14.78 10.34 -3.00
CA HIS A 90 -15.16 11.73 -3.29
C HIS A 90 -14.03 12.53 -3.93
N SER A 91 -13.03 11.86 -4.50
CA SER A 91 -11.87 12.48 -5.19
C SER A 91 -10.95 13.30 -4.30
N LEU A 92 -11.04 13.16 -2.97
CA LEU A 92 -10.11 13.80 -2.05
C LEU A 92 -8.84 12.95 -1.93
N MET A 93 -7.69 13.56 -2.19
CA MET A 93 -6.38 12.96 -2.07
C MET A 93 -5.56 13.72 -1.04
N LEU A 94 -4.84 13.01 -0.18
CA LEU A 94 -3.92 13.65 0.75
C LEU A 94 -2.70 12.79 1.07
N LEU A 95 -1.65 13.46 1.50
CA LEU A 95 -0.55 12.86 2.23
C LEU A 95 -0.72 13.17 3.71
N TRP A 96 -0.46 12.17 4.54
CA TRP A 96 -0.58 12.25 5.98
C TRP A 96 0.65 11.66 6.65
N ASN A 97 1.17 12.37 7.65
CA ASN A 97 2.13 11.82 8.59
C ASN A 97 1.40 11.55 9.93
N PRO A 98 1.14 10.28 10.28
CA PRO A 98 0.45 9.95 11.53
C PRO A 98 1.21 10.41 12.78
N ALA A 99 2.55 10.36 12.77
CA ALA A 99 3.38 10.72 13.93
C ALA A 99 3.39 12.23 14.20
N THR A 100 3.48 13.05 13.16
CA THR A 100 3.49 14.52 13.32
C THR A 100 2.10 15.14 13.24
N ARG A 101 1.10 14.35 12.83
CA ARG A 101 -0.29 14.77 12.53
C ARG A 101 -0.38 15.80 11.40
N GLU A 102 0.68 15.95 10.60
CA GLU A 102 0.67 16.84 9.45
C GLU A 102 -0.09 16.22 8.30
N VAL A 103 -0.79 17.09 7.57
CA VAL A 103 -1.65 16.73 6.45
C VAL A 103 -1.36 17.68 5.32
N LYS A 104 -1.27 17.14 4.11
CA LYS A 104 -1.18 17.91 2.87
C LYS A 104 -2.25 17.41 1.92
N LEU A 105 -3.25 18.26 1.68
CA LEU A 105 -4.22 18.01 0.62
C LEU A 105 -3.51 18.13 -0.73
N LEU A 106 -3.72 17.14 -1.59
CA LEU A 106 -3.22 17.19 -2.95
C LEU A 106 -4.19 17.99 -3.80
N PRO A 107 -3.68 18.76 -4.79
CA PRO A 107 -4.56 19.43 -5.73
C PRO A 107 -5.41 18.39 -6.47
N PRO A 108 -6.68 18.71 -6.81
CA PRO A 108 -7.50 17.83 -7.62
C PRO A 108 -6.79 17.44 -8.91
N LEU A 109 -7.07 16.24 -9.41
CA LEU A 109 -6.58 15.77 -10.71
C LEU A 109 -7.34 16.48 -11.84
N VAL A 110 -7.07 17.77 -12.02
CA VAL A 110 -7.62 18.55 -13.12
C VAL A 110 -7.04 18.00 -14.43
N VAL A 111 -7.91 17.56 -15.34
CA VAL A 111 -7.50 17.23 -16.71
C VAL A 111 -7.52 18.51 -17.52
N SER A 112 -6.61 19.44 -17.21
CA SER A 112 -6.56 20.75 -17.85
C SER A 112 -5.81 20.71 -19.19
N SER A 113 -5.08 19.64 -19.49
CA SER A 113 -4.31 19.52 -20.73
C SER A 113 -4.60 18.21 -21.46
N LEU A 114 -5.22 18.34 -22.65
CA LEU A 114 -5.28 17.40 -23.78
C LEU A 114 -6.37 16.31 -23.75
N PRO A 115 -7.07 16.16 -24.88
CA PRO A 115 -8.49 16.43 -25.00
C PRO A 115 -9.30 15.30 -24.35
N LEU A 116 -9.78 15.44 -23.11
CA LEU A 116 -11.07 14.83 -22.73
C LEU A 116 -12.25 15.71 -23.21
N SER A 117 -12.01 16.59 -24.19
CA SER A 117 -13.04 17.47 -24.79
C SER A 117 -14.12 16.70 -25.55
N SER A 118 -13.98 15.39 -25.72
CA SER A 118 -15.09 14.56 -26.18
C SER A 118 -15.99 14.22 -24.98
N PRO A 119 -17.26 14.63 -24.99
CA PRO A 119 -18.20 14.29 -23.93
C PRO A 119 -18.46 12.77 -23.82
N SER A 120 -18.07 11.99 -24.83
CA SER A 120 -18.18 10.52 -24.86
C SER A 120 -17.08 9.76 -24.12
N ARG A 121 -16.15 10.44 -23.42
CA ARG A 121 -15.09 9.75 -22.68
C ARG A 121 -15.40 9.65 -21.20
N THR A 122 -15.67 8.43 -20.76
CA THR A 122 -16.04 8.12 -19.38
C THR A 122 -14.85 7.51 -18.62
N LEU A 123 -14.56 8.03 -17.43
CA LEU A 123 -13.55 7.43 -16.54
C LEU A 123 -14.04 6.06 -16.08
N TYR A 124 -13.32 5.01 -16.44
CA TYR A 124 -13.72 3.64 -16.11
C TYR A 124 -13.02 3.14 -14.85
N SER A 125 -11.72 3.34 -14.75
CA SER A 125 -10.91 2.87 -13.63
C SER A 125 -9.74 3.79 -13.36
N HIS A 126 -9.23 3.71 -12.14
CA HIS A 126 -7.99 4.34 -11.76
C HIS A 126 -7.24 3.51 -10.74
N VAL A 127 -5.91 3.56 -10.78
CA VAL A 127 -5.04 2.93 -9.79
C VAL A 127 -4.00 3.94 -9.31
N PHE A 128 -3.64 3.83 -8.04
CA PHE A 128 -2.62 4.65 -7.43
C PHE A 128 -1.37 3.85 -7.08
N GLY A 129 -0.23 4.53 -7.06
CA GLY A 129 1.03 4.10 -6.47
C GLY A 129 1.65 5.23 -5.67
N PHE A 130 2.36 4.92 -4.60
CA PHE A 130 2.99 5.91 -3.73
C PHE A 130 4.41 5.50 -3.39
N GLY A 131 5.37 6.39 -3.63
CA GLY A 131 6.79 6.08 -3.46
C GLY A 131 7.64 7.32 -3.25
N LYS A 132 8.93 7.08 -3.07
CA LYS A 132 9.94 8.12 -2.96
C LYS A 132 10.96 7.95 -4.08
N ASP A 133 11.33 9.05 -4.72
CA ASP A 133 12.46 9.06 -5.64
C ASP A 133 13.76 8.99 -4.81
N PRO A 134 14.56 7.91 -4.93
CA PRO A 134 15.76 7.75 -4.12
C PRO A 134 16.87 8.76 -4.47
N SER A 135 16.82 9.39 -5.64
CA SER A 135 17.82 10.36 -6.08
C SER A 135 17.58 11.77 -5.52
N THR A 136 16.32 12.18 -5.42
CA THR A 136 15.93 13.50 -4.93
C THR A 136 15.41 13.47 -3.49
N ASN A 137 15.13 12.29 -2.94
CA ASN A 137 14.37 12.06 -1.70
C ASN A 137 12.95 12.66 -1.73
N ASP A 138 12.42 12.95 -2.92
CA ASP A 138 11.10 13.53 -3.05
C ASP A 138 10.02 12.47 -3.12
N PHE A 139 8.85 12.78 -2.56
CA PHE A 139 7.72 11.86 -2.53
C PHE A 139 6.85 12.09 -3.75
N LYS A 140 6.46 10.99 -4.40
CA LYS A 140 5.60 11.01 -5.56
C LYS A 140 4.39 10.11 -5.41
N VAL A 141 3.26 10.58 -5.92
CA VAL A 141 2.04 9.78 -6.09
C VAL A 141 1.79 9.63 -7.58
N VAL A 142 1.69 8.40 -8.06
CA VAL A 142 1.26 8.11 -9.43
C VAL A 142 -0.22 7.71 -9.41
N CYS A 143 -0.98 8.25 -10.36
CA CYS A 143 -2.35 7.87 -10.65
C CYS A 143 -2.44 7.53 -12.14
N VAL A 144 -2.88 6.32 -12.46
CA VAL A 144 -3.17 5.91 -13.84
C VAL A 144 -4.68 5.84 -13.98
N ARG A 145 -5.23 6.53 -14.99
CA ARG A 145 -6.67 6.59 -15.28
C ARG A 145 -6.93 5.99 -16.65
N ASP A 146 -7.78 4.95 -16.70
CA ASP A 146 -8.28 4.38 -17.95
C ASP A 146 -9.63 5.00 -18.30
N TYR A 147 -9.80 5.33 -19.58
CA TYR A 147 -11.03 5.92 -20.11
C TYR A 147 -11.59 5.03 -21.21
N TRP A 148 -12.91 4.89 -21.22
CA TRP A 148 -13.64 4.27 -22.32
C TRP A 148 -14.22 5.37 -23.20
N ASP A 149 -14.07 5.24 -24.51
CA ASP A 149 -14.69 6.14 -25.49
C ASP A 149 -16.00 5.50 -25.97
N ASP A 150 -17.13 6.06 -25.53
CA ASP A 150 -18.47 5.54 -25.78
C ASP A 150 -18.87 5.64 -27.26
N ASP A 151 -18.34 6.60 -28.03
CA ASP A 151 -18.67 6.73 -29.45
C ASP A 151 -17.90 5.72 -30.29
N LEU A 152 -16.61 5.57 -30.00
CA LEU A 152 -15.71 4.69 -30.73
C LEU A 152 -15.75 3.24 -30.23
N GLN A 153 -16.34 3.00 -29.06
CA GLN A 153 -16.38 1.69 -28.40
C GLN A 153 -14.97 1.09 -28.22
N VAL A 154 -14.01 1.91 -27.81
CA VAL A 154 -12.61 1.50 -27.59
C VAL A 154 -12.04 2.09 -26.31
N TRP A 155 -11.04 1.39 -25.77
CA TRP A 155 -10.20 1.91 -24.69
C TRP A 155 -9.31 3.04 -25.20
N TYR A 156 -9.34 4.16 -24.48
CA TYR A 156 -8.41 5.24 -24.71
C TYR A 156 -7.08 4.96 -24.02
N VAL A 157 -6.01 5.56 -24.55
CA VAL A 157 -4.67 5.45 -23.97
C VAL A 157 -4.68 6.00 -22.53
N PRO A 158 -4.19 5.24 -21.54
CA PRO A 158 -4.26 5.66 -20.15
C PRO A 158 -3.55 7.00 -19.90
N LEU A 159 -4.18 7.82 -19.07
CA LEU A 159 -3.61 9.09 -18.63
C LEU A 159 -2.87 8.85 -17.31
N VAL A 160 -1.56 9.01 -17.34
CA VAL A 160 -0.69 8.93 -16.16
C VAL A 160 -0.54 10.32 -15.59
N SER A 161 -0.80 10.46 -14.29
CA SER A 161 -0.62 11.69 -13.52
C SER A 161 0.34 11.42 -12.37
N VAL A 162 1.44 12.16 -12.30
CA VAL A 162 2.45 12.03 -11.24
C VAL A 162 2.49 13.32 -10.44
N TYR A 163 2.09 13.26 -9.17
CA TYR A 163 2.26 14.34 -8.21
C TYR A 163 3.64 14.26 -7.62
N THR A 164 4.30 15.41 -7.49
CA THR A 164 5.60 15.55 -6.83
C THR A 164 5.44 16.48 -5.63
N LEU A 165 5.88 16.04 -4.44
CA LEU A 165 5.65 16.77 -3.20
C LEU A 165 6.37 18.12 -3.20
N SER A 166 7.63 18.20 -3.64
CA SER A 166 8.39 19.47 -3.61
C SER A 166 7.82 20.55 -4.55
N SER A 167 7.28 20.16 -5.70
CA SER A 167 6.72 21.11 -6.69
C SER A 167 5.24 21.40 -6.46
N HIS A 168 4.57 20.66 -5.58
CA HIS A 168 3.13 20.76 -5.31
C HIS A 168 2.26 20.68 -6.57
N SER A 169 2.70 19.92 -7.57
CA SER A 169 2.05 19.90 -8.89
C SER A 169 1.93 18.49 -9.45
N TRP A 170 0.93 18.30 -10.31
CA TRP A 170 0.79 17.11 -11.14
C TRP A 170 1.49 17.31 -12.49
N ARG A 171 2.28 16.33 -12.90
CA ARG A 171 2.75 16.16 -14.28
C ARG A 171 1.91 15.08 -14.95
N GLN A 172 1.48 15.32 -16.19
CA GLN A 172 0.64 14.38 -16.93
C GLN A 172 1.30 13.94 -18.22
N PHE A 173 1.17 12.66 -18.55
CA PHE A 173 1.62 12.08 -19.81
C PHE A 173 0.79 10.84 -20.16
N ARG A 174 0.94 10.35 -21.39
CA ARG A 174 0.31 9.10 -21.85
C ARG A 174 1.34 7.99 -21.89
N ASP A 175 0.93 6.81 -21.46
CA ASP A 175 1.71 5.59 -21.62
C ASP A 175 0.96 4.63 -22.54
N TYR A 176 1.58 4.26 -23.65
CA TYR A 176 0.98 3.39 -24.67
C TYR A 176 1.26 1.91 -24.42
N THR A 177 2.09 1.59 -23.44
CA THR A 177 2.56 0.24 -23.13
C THR A 177 1.85 -0.36 -21.92
N PHE A 178 1.47 0.49 -20.97
CA PHE A 178 0.82 0.12 -19.72
C PHE A 178 -0.69 0.38 -19.75
N SER A 179 -1.47 -0.47 -19.08
CA SER A 179 -2.89 -0.21 -18.80
C SER A 179 -3.25 -0.75 -17.42
N SER A 180 -3.98 0.06 -16.64
CA SER A 180 -4.37 -0.31 -15.27
C SER A 180 -5.54 -1.31 -15.23
N LEU A 181 -6.22 -1.55 -16.34
CA LEU A 181 -7.19 -2.65 -16.48
C LEU A 181 -6.57 -4.03 -16.22
N ARG A 182 -5.24 -4.13 -16.29
CA ARG A 182 -4.50 -5.38 -16.06
C ARG A 182 -3.96 -5.50 -14.64
N VAL A 183 -4.15 -4.52 -13.75
CA VAL A 183 -3.50 -4.49 -12.44
C VAL A 183 -4.47 -4.56 -11.27
N VAL A 184 -4.00 -5.12 -10.15
CA VAL A 184 -4.71 -5.19 -8.88
C VAL A 184 -3.88 -4.52 -7.79
N LYS A 185 -4.57 -3.75 -6.95
CA LYS A 185 -3.97 -3.17 -5.74
C LYS A 185 -3.66 -4.26 -4.70
N SER A 186 -2.49 -4.16 -4.08
CA SER A 186 -2.10 -5.00 -2.95
C SER A 186 -2.77 -4.62 -1.63
N TYR A 187 -2.97 -5.60 -0.75
CA TYR A 187 -3.39 -5.41 0.65
C TYR A 187 -2.25 -4.96 1.57
N THR A 188 -1.09 -4.57 1.02
CA THR A 188 0.06 -4.06 1.76
C THR A 188 0.79 -3.00 0.95
N ASN A 189 1.72 -2.29 1.58
CA ASN A 189 2.68 -1.48 0.85
C ASN A 189 3.65 -2.38 0.05
N THR A 190 3.79 -2.10 -1.23
CA THR A 190 4.71 -2.77 -2.14
C THR A 190 5.85 -1.87 -2.61
N TYR A 191 5.93 -0.62 -2.15
CA TYR A 191 7.07 0.24 -2.49
C TYR A 191 8.39 -0.38 -1.97
N LEU A 192 9.34 -0.57 -2.89
CA LEU A 192 10.67 -1.11 -2.60
C LEU A 192 11.72 -0.46 -3.50
N ASN A 193 12.76 0.12 -2.90
CA ASN A 193 13.95 0.63 -3.58
C ASN A 193 13.69 1.56 -4.79
N GLY A 194 12.73 2.47 -4.66
CA GLY A 194 12.40 3.44 -5.72
C GLY A 194 11.40 2.93 -6.74
N PHE A 195 10.83 1.74 -6.54
CA PHE A 195 9.79 1.18 -7.40
C PHE A 195 8.51 0.94 -6.60
N TYR A 196 7.37 1.21 -7.22
CA TYR A 196 6.07 0.77 -6.72
C TYR A 196 5.57 -0.40 -7.55
N TYR A 197 5.04 -1.44 -6.91
CA TYR A 197 4.64 -2.67 -7.62
C TYR A 197 3.15 -2.98 -7.48
N TRP A 198 2.55 -3.50 -8.53
CA TRP A 198 1.18 -4.02 -8.55
C TRP A 198 1.17 -5.48 -9.03
N GLY A 199 0.19 -6.25 -8.58
CA GLY A 199 -0.08 -7.58 -9.15
C GLY A 199 -0.91 -7.48 -10.43
N GLY A 200 -0.86 -8.49 -11.28
CA GLY A 200 -1.70 -8.62 -12.47
C GLY A 200 -3.05 -9.28 -12.20
N ILE A 201 -4.11 -8.84 -12.90
CA ILE A 201 -5.40 -9.55 -12.92
C ILE A 201 -5.24 -10.85 -13.72
N SER A 202 -5.63 -11.98 -13.13
CA SER A 202 -5.74 -13.29 -13.80
C SER A 202 -4.50 -13.72 -14.60
N SER A 203 -3.36 -13.09 -14.29
CA SER A 203 -2.11 -13.26 -14.99
C SER A 203 -1.01 -13.27 -13.95
N CYS A 204 -0.09 -14.20 -14.11
CA CYS A 204 1.09 -14.35 -13.28
C CYS A 204 2.11 -13.28 -13.71
N ARG A 205 1.73 -12.00 -13.57
CA ARG A 205 2.51 -10.83 -13.96
C ARG A 205 2.57 -9.87 -12.80
N VAL A 206 3.71 -9.20 -12.67
CA VAL A 206 3.91 -8.09 -11.75
C VAL A 206 4.21 -6.86 -12.57
N PHE A 207 3.63 -5.74 -12.21
CA PHE A 207 3.91 -4.46 -12.84
C PHE A 207 4.67 -3.58 -11.87
N ALA A 208 5.67 -2.86 -12.36
CA ALA A 208 6.47 -1.94 -11.59
C ALA A 208 6.40 -0.55 -12.20
N PHE A 209 6.42 0.48 -11.36
CA PHE A 209 6.62 1.87 -11.76
C PHE A 209 7.91 2.37 -11.13
N ASP A 210 8.85 2.75 -11.97
CA ASP A 210 10.10 3.42 -11.59
C ASP A 210 9.77 4.85 -11.15
N VAL A 211 9.81 5.13 -9.85
CA VAL A 211 9.40 6.44 -9.30
C VAL A 211 10.33 7.57 -9.77
N ARG A 212 11.60 7.24 -10.03
CA ARG A 212 12.60 8.20 -10.49
C ARG A 212 12.38 8.54 -11.95
N ASN A 213 12.38 7.52 -12.81
CA ASN A 213 12.34 7.71 -14.26
C ASN A 213 10.92 7.86 -14.80
N GLU A 214 9.91 7.56 -13.98
CA GLU A 214 8.48 7.60 -14.33
C GLU A 214 8.12 6.65 -15.47
N ILE A 215 8.70 5.44 -15.45
CA ILE A 215 8.55 4.42 -16.49
C ILE A 215 7.89 3.17 -15.90
N PHE A 216 6.93 2.59 -16.62
CA PHE A 216 6.32 1.31 -16.28
C PHE A 216 7.13 0.14 -16.81
N ARG A 217 7.15 -0.95 -16.05
CA ARG A 217 7.79 -2.21 -16.43
C ARG A 217 6.87 -3.37 -16.13
N GLU A 218 6.94 -4.39 -16.97
CA GLU A 218 6.29 -5.67 -16.73
C GLU A 218 7.35 -6.69 -16.33
N ILE A 219 7.13 -7.35 -15.21
CA ILE A 219 7.98 -8.39 -14.66
C ILE A 219 7.21 -9.71 -14.75
N ARG A 220 7.83 -10.69 -15.42
CA ARG A 220 7.27 -12.04 -15.52
C ARG A 220 7.36 -12.73 -14.15
N THR A 221 6.34 -13.52 -13.83
CA THR A 221 6.43 -14.49 -12.74
C THR A 221 6.52 -15.91 -13.33
N PRO A 222 7.04 -16.90 -12.58
CA PRO A 222 7.22 -18.26 -13.08
C PRO A 222 5.92 -18.92 -13.55
N ASP A 223 6.01 -19.76 -14.58
CA ASP A 223 4.87 -20.53 -15.11
C ASP A 223 4.27 -21.50 -14.07
N THR A 224 5.03 -21.83 -13.02
CA THR A 224 4.54 -22.63 -11.89
C THR A 224 3.55 -21.89 -10.99
N PHE A 225 3.38 -20.57 -11.17
CA PHE A 225 2.33 -19.80 -10.52
C PHE A 225 0.96 -20.19 -11.09
N LYS A 226 0.39 -21.30 -10.64
CA LYS A 226 -0.93 -21.76 -11.10
C LYS A 226 -2.10 -21.12 -10.37
N SER A 227 -1.85 -20.20 -9.44
CA SER A 227 -2.91 -19.62 -8.63
C SER A 227 -3.56 -18.44 -9.34
N MET A 228 -4.89 -18.50 -9.44
CA MET A 228 -5.71 -17.38 -9.94
C MET A 228 -5.87 -16.25 -8.90
N GLN A 229 -5.37 -16.45 -7.68
CA GLN A 229 -5.53 -15.50 -6.58
C GLN A 229 -4.23 -15.34 -5.80
N GLY A 230 -3.97 -14.12 -5.36
CA GLY A 230 -2.82 -13.86 -4.52
C GLY A 230 -2.72 -12.40 -4.17
N ASN A 231 -1.74 -12.10 -3.32
CA ASN A 231 -1.39 -10.73 -2.97
C ASN A 231 0.11 -10.50 -3.13
N LEU A 232 0.48 -9.35 -3.69
CA LEU A 232 1.87 -8.89 -3.71
C LEU A 232 2.14 -8.13 -2.41
N ALA A 233 3.23 -8.47 -1.72
CA ALA A 233 3.64 -7.86 -0.48
C ALA A 233 5.16 -7.96 -0.30
N LEU A 234 5.70 -7.33 0.74
CA LEU A 234 7.09 -7.54 1.12
C LEU A 234 7.23 -8.74 2.07
N TYR A 235 8.24 -9.56 1.84
CA TYR A 235 8.68 -10.67 2.70
C TYR A 235 10.18 -10.52 2.96
N ASN A 236 10.56 -10.28 4.22
CA ASN A 236 11.96 -9.98 4.60
C ASN A 236 12.59 -8.91 3.69
N ASP A 237 11.88 -7.79 3.51
CA ASP A 237 12.30 -6.64 2.68
C ASP A 237 12.55 -6.96 1.19
N SER A 238 12.08 -8.11 0.72
CA SER A 238 12.07 -8.52 -0.69
C SER A 238 10.64 -8.56 -1.22
N LEU A 239 10.46 -8.30 -2.52
CA LEU A 239 9.14 -8.40 -3.14
C LEU A 239 8.70 -9.86 -3.20
N ALA A 240 7.47 -10.14 -2.76
CA ALA A 240 6.95 -11.48 -2.66
C ALA A 240 5.48 -11.57 -3.08
N THR A 241 5.13 -12.71 -3.66
CA THR A 241 3.74 -13.04 -3.97
C THR A 241 3.27 -14.13 -3.02
N PHE A 242 2.13 -13.86 -2.37
CA PHE A 242 1.42 -14.78 -1.50
C PHE A 242 0.29 -15.39 -2.33
N ALA A 243 0.58 -16.50 -2.98
CA ALA A 243 -0.35 -17.22 -3.83
C ALA A 243 -1.22 -18.14 -2.99
N TYR A 244 -2.54 -18.14 -3.22
CA TYR A 244 -3.44 -19.02 -2.48
C TYR A 244 -4.66 -19.39 -3.32
N ASN A 245 -5.11 -20.64 -3.22
CA ASN A 245 -6.33 -21.07 -3.87
C ASN A 245 -7.46 -21.10 -2.85
N ARG A 246 -8.55 -20.37 -3.13
CA ARG A 246 -9.77 -20.45 -2.32
C ARG A 246 -10.44 -21.80 -2.53
N GLY A 247 -10.75 -22.46 -1.43
CA GLY A 247 -11.47 -23.72 -1.35
C GLY A 247 -12.01 -23.93 0.07
N THR A 248 -12.45 -25.15 0.39
CA THR A 248 -12.76 -25.55 1.79
C THR A 248 -11.53 -25.42 2.69
N GLU A 249 -10.37 -25.71 2.12
CA GLU A 249 -9.05 -25.52 2.69
C GLU A 249 -8.25 -24.54 1.82
N THR A 250 -7.48 -23.67 2.47
CA THR A 250 -6.59 -22.73 1.79
C THR A 250 -5.15 -23.09 2.07
N SER A 251 -4.36 -23.22 1.01
CA SER A 251 -2.90 -23.28 1.11
C SER A 251 -2.30 -21.97 0.61
N VAL A 252 -1.26 -21.51 1.29
CA VAL A 252 -0.53 -20.28 0.95
C VAL A 252 0.88 -20.63 0.54
N ASP A 253 1.24 -20.30 -0.69
CA ASP A 253 2.58 -20.41 -1.22
C ASP A 253 3.22 -19.02 -1.27
N VAL A 254 4.38 -18.87 -0.65
CA VAL A 254 5.16 -17.62 -0.66
C VAL A 254 6.31 -17.75 -1.63
N TRP A 255 6.28 -16.93 -2.66
CA TRP A 255 7.33 -16.82 -3.67
C TRP A 255 8.02 -15.47 -3.56
N VAL A 256 9.34 -15.47 -3.46
CA VAL A 256 10.15 -14.25 -3.30
C VAL A 256 10.94 -13.99 -4.57
N MET A 257 10.94 -12.73 -5.01
CA MET A 257 11.74 -12.25 -6.12
C MET A 257 13.15 -11.91 -5.63
N GLU A 258 14.12 -12.77 -5.92
CA GLU A 258 15.54 -12.60 -5.53
C GLU A 258 16.27 -11.66 -6.50
N ALA A 259 15.88 -11.70 -7.77
CA ALA A 259 16.28 -10.76 -8.81
C ALA A 259 15.08 -10.51 -9.75
N GLU A 260 15.12 -9.46 -10.55
CA GLU A 260 14.02 -9.12 -11.47
C GLU A 260 13.66 -10.31 -12.37
N GLY A 261 12.41 -10.79 -12.24
CA GLY A 261 11.93 -11.97 -12.98
C GLY A 261 12.41 -13.34 -12.45
N CYS A 262 13.32 -13.37 -11.47
CA CYS A 262 13.80 -14.59 -10.82
C CYS A 262 13.10 -14.80 -9.47
N TRP A 263 12.18 -15.75 -9.43
CA TRP A 263 11.39 -16.04 -8.24
C TRP A 263 11.71 -17.42 -7.69
N ILE A 264 11.76 -17.53 -6.37
CA ILE A 264 11.94 -18.80 -5.67
C ILE A 264 10.82 -19.01 -4.66
N LYS A 265 10.37 -20.26 -4.54
CA LYS A 265 9.40 -20.64 -3.51
C LYS A 265 10.13 -20.73 -2.17
N LYS A 266 9.74 -19.92 -1.20
CA LYS A 266 10.34 -19.94 0.15
C LYS A 266 9.60 -20.88 1.09
N VAL A 267 8.27 -20.85 1.08
CA VAL A 267 7.45 -21.67 1.99
C VAL A 267 6.10 -22.00 1.38
N SER A 268 5.57 -23.17 1.76
CA SER A 268 4.20 -23.62 1.52
C SER A 268 3.53 -23.90 2.85
N ILE A 269 2.37 -23.28 3.09
CA ILE A 269 1.67 -23.39 4.37
C ILE A 269 0.25 -23.86 4.11
N GLY A 270 -0.15 -24.89 4.86
CA GLY A 270 -1.50 -25.45 4.81
C GLY A 270 -1.52 -26.97 4.64
N PRO A 271 -2.69 -27.53 4.31
CA PRO A 271 -3.98 -26.82 4.20
C PRO A 271 -4.41 -26.17 5.53
N LEU A 272 -5.07 -25.00 5.45
CA LEU A 272 -5.64 -24.28 6.58
C LEU A 272 -7.15 -24.13 6.41
N LEU A 273 -7.90 -24.33 7.49
CA LEU A 273 -9.35 -24.14 7.51
C LEU A 273 -9.72 -22.69 7.77
N ASN A 274 -10.83 -22.25 7.19
CA ASN A 274 -11.44 -20.94 7.44
C ASN A 274 -10.51 -19.73 7.19
N ILE A 275 -9.61 -19.84 6.22
CA ILE A 275 -8.76 -18.72 5.76
C ILE A 275 -9.33 -18.16 4.47
N ARG A 276 -9.53 -16.84 4.42
CA ARG A 276 -10.08 -16.14 3.25
C ARG A 276 -8.99 -15.68 2.29
N ARG A 277 -7.89 -15.15 2.84
CA ARG A 277 -6.73 -14.64 2.07
C ARG A 277 -5.51 -14.43 2.95
N ALA A 278 -4.34 -14.56 2.35
CA ALA A 278 -3.09 -14.04 2.89
C ALA A 278 -2.92 -12.57 2.49
N LEU A 279 -2.48 -11.74 3.44
CA LEU A 279 -2.31 -10.31 3.25
C LEU A 279 -0.84 -9.94 3.05
N GLY A 280 0.08 -10.51 3.83
CA GLY A 280 1.50 -10.20 3.71
C GLY A 280 2.28 -10.79 4.88
N SER A 281 3.45 -10.25 5.19
CA SER A 281 4.28 -10.75 6.29
C SER A 281 4.54 -9.75 7.40
N TRP A 282 4.86 -10.28 8.58
CA TRP A 282 5.40 -9.56 9.71
C TRP A 282 6.78 -10.11 10.08
N LYS A 283 7.78 -9.23 10.11
CA LYS A 283 9.15 -9.52 10.54
C LYS A 283 9.64 -10.90 10.09
N THR A 284 10.01 -11.77 11.04
CA THR A 284 10.66 -13.08 10.85
C THR A 284 9.75 -14.14 10.21
N GLY A 285 9.02 -13.79 9.15
CA GLY A 285 8.28 -14.74 8.32
C GLY A 285 6.84 -15.04 8.76
N PHE A 286 6.35 -14.47 9.87
CA PHE A 286 4.93 -14.59 10.22
C PHE A 286 4.06 -14.01 9.11
N ILE A 287 2.87 -14.57 8.90
CA ILE A 287 1.98 -14.17 7.82
C ILE A 287 0.71 -13.55 8.39
N PHE A 288 0.36 -12.37 7.89
CA PHE A 288 -0.95 -11.79 8.13
C PHE A 288 -2.00 -12.49 7.27
N ILE A 289 -3.05 -12.98 7.91
CA ILE A 289 -4.17 -13.65 7.26
C ILE A 289 -5.49 -12.99 7.67
N GLU A 290 -6.45 -13.01 6.76
CA GLU A 290 -7.85 -12.73 7.07
C GLU A 290 -8.61 -14.05 7.10
N THR A 291 -9.32 -14.32 8.19
CA THR A 291 -10.16 -15.51 8.33
C THR A 291 -11.47 -15.37 7.54
N GLY A 292 -12.20 -16.48 7.35
CA GLY A 292 -13.54 -16.43 6.74
C GLY A 292 -14.54 -15.59 7.55
N ASN A 293 -14.30 -15.45 8.86
CA ASN A 293 -15.05 -14.56 9.76
C ASN A 293 -14.56 -13.10 9.70
N MET A 294 -13.73 -12.75 8.70
CA MET A 294 -13.21 -11.40 8.46
C MET A 294 -12.29 -10.85 9.55
N GLN A 295 -11.73 -11.73 10.39
CA GLN A 295 -10.83 -11.31 11.45
C GLN A 295 -9.39 -11.33 10.95
N LEU A 296 -8.62 -10.33 11.38
CA LEU A 296 -7.18 -10.29 11.17
C LEU A 296 -6.50 -11.24 12.17
N ALA A 297 -5.60 -12.08 11.67
CA ALA A 297 -4.78 -12.95 12.50
C ALA A 297 -3.34 -13.03 11.98
N LEU A 298 -2.45 -13.44 12.88
CA LEU A 298 -1.05 -13.73 12.61
C LEU A 298 -0.84 -15.25 12.59
N LEU A 299 -0.29 -15.76 11.50
CA LEU A 299 0.01 -17.17 11.27
C LEU A 299 1.51 -17.40 11.40
N ASN A 300 1.91 -18.35 12.24
CA ASN A 300 3.27 -18.87 12.26
C ASN A 300 3.41 -19.92 11.14
N PRO A 301 4.28 -19.71 10.14
CA PRO A 301 4.44 -20.68 9.04
C PRO A 301 5.00 -22.03 9.51
N ASP A 302 5.79 -22.06 10.58
CA ASP A 302 6.49 -23.26 11.05
C ASP A 302 5.59 -24.12 11.95
N THR A 303 4.92 -23.50 12.92
CA THR A 303 4.03 -24.21 13.87
C THR A 303 2.59 -24.33 13.37
N LYS A 304 2.22 -23.55 12.34
CA LYS A 304 0.83 -23.38 11.85
C LYS A 304 -0.14 -22.80 12.88
N GLU A 305 0.38 -22.27 13.99
CA GLU A 305 -0.43 -21.62 15.01
C GLU A 305 -0.99 -20.29 14.48
N ILE A 306 -2.25 -20.04 14.81
CA ILE A 306 -2.98 -18.83 14.42
C ILE A 306 -3.31 -18.04 15.67
N ARG A 307 -2.90 -16.77 15.68
CA ARG A 307 -3.21 -15.82 16.75
C ARG A 307 -4.05 -14.67 16.22
N HIS A 308 -5.25 -14.51 16.75
CA HIS A 308 -6.16 -13.43 16.36
C HIS A 308 -5.71 -12.07 16.92
N LEU A 309 -5.86 -11.01 16.11
CA LEU A 309 -5.44 -9.65 16.45
C LEU A 309 -6.66 -8.75 16.68
N GLY A 310 -6.85 -8.31 17.93
CA GLY A 310 -7.92 -7.41 18.36
C GLY A 310 -9.34 -8.03 18.34
N PRO A 311 -10.27 -7.58 19.20
CA PRO A 311 -11.67 -7.99 19.17
C PRO A 311 -12.42 -7.24 18.06
N ARG A 312 -12.04 -7.44 16.79
CA ARG A 312 -12.78 -6.82 15.68
C ARG A 312 -13.99 -7.69 15.33
N ILE A 313 -15.12 -7.35 15.93
CA ILE A 313 -16.41 -7.90 15.51
C ILE A 313 -16.87 -7.09 14.29
N ASN A 314 -17.22 -7.77 13.20
CA ASN A 314 -17.83 -7.17 11.99
C ASN A 314 -17.01 -6.06 11.29
N CYS A 315 -15.69 -6.25 11.14
CA CYS A 315 -14.82 -5.37 10.34
C CYS A 315 -14.15 -6.17 9.22
N TYR A 316 -14.14 -5.67 7.98
CA TYR A 316 -13.29 -6.24 6.93
C TYR A 316 -11.89 -5.60 7.02
N CYS A 317 -10.83 -6.41 7.06
CA CYS A 317 -9.46 -5.91 6.99
C CYS A 317 -9.13 -5.59 5.53
N LEU A 318 -8.86 -4.33 5.21
CA LEU A 318 -8.54 -3.94 3.83
C LEU A 318 -7.04 -3.98 3.58
N GLN A 319 -6.23 -3.58 4.56
CA GLN A 319 -4.80 -3.43 4.37
C GLN A 319 -4.03 -3.58 5.68
N VAL A 320 -2.84 -4.18 5.59
CA VAL A 320 -1.87 -4.27 6.68
C VAL A 320 -0.53 -3.73 6.20
N SER A 321 0.17 -2.96 7.03
CA SER A 321 1.47 -2.39 6.64
C SER A 321 2.40 -2.19 7.82
N ARG A 322 3.70 -2.41 7.60
CA ARG A 322 4.76 -2.08 8.56
C ARG A 322 4.93 -0.57 8.59
N TYR A 323 4.82 0.02 9.77
CA TYR A 323 4.89 1.46 9.99
C TYR A 323 5.98 1.79 10.99
N LYS A 324 6.78 2.81 10.67
CA LYS A 324 7.66 3.48 11.62
C LYS A 324 7.28 4.94 11.70
N GLU A 325 7.38 5.50 12.89
CA GLU A 325 7.15 6.92 13.07
C GLU A 325 8.22 7.72 12.34
N SER A 326 7.79 8.80 11.70
CA SER A 326 8.65 9.63 10.90
C SER A 326 8.46 11.09 11.21
N LEU A 327 9.57 11.82 11.16
CA LEU A 327 9.59 13.26 11.36
C LEU A 327 9.58 14.02 10.03
N VAL A 328 9.36 13.32 8.90
CA VAL A 328 9.19 13.94 7.59
C VAL A 328 8.07 14.97 7.64
N ARG A 329 8.34 16.17 7.12
CA ARG A 329 7.39 17.26 7.01
C ARG A 329 6.71 17.25 5.65
N LEU A 330 5.47 17.74 5.63
CA LEU A 330 4.70 17.89 4.39
C LEU A 330 4.60 19.34 3.89
N HIS A 331 5.17 20.29 4.63
CA HIS A 331 5.14 21.74 4.36
C HIS A 331 6.51 22.38 4.51
#